data_AF-K1JIC5-F1
#
_entry.id   AF-K1JIC5-F1
#
_cell.length_a   1.000
_cell.length_b   1.000
_cell.length_c   1.000
_cell.angle_alpha   90.00
_cell.angle_beta   90.00
_cell.angle_gamma   90.00
#
_symmetry.space_group_name_H-M   'P 1'
#
loop_
_entity.id
_entity.type
_entity.pdbx_description
1 polymer ?
#
loop_
_entity_poly.entity_id
_entity_poly.type
_entity_poly.pdbx_seq_one_letter_code
_entity_poly.pdbx_strand_id
1 'polypeptide(L)'
;MLVLCLLAVVRTLRYTHWLKFHQVLSIVFLGLTLHCVRLMDTTDFMMSFGWLNLIITVAGSVAALILLFRGPGAKLREEGTIVETACEGATTRWVVETPLSRRVLPGQFVFAATEGEPLHPFSVAGIDKGRIMLLPLRLGDYTGEVVPNVPKGMTVRLEGPWGAFRLVLDDRPQTWVAGGIAPFMAWLEAAAKTPHERAGVTLRIFESRIRRATPAELLADSPACGLRKAWRGALEAFMMEEFLQVGGAG
;
A
#
# COMPACT_ATOMS: atom_id res chain seq x y z
N MET A 1 4.84 14.63 -25.43
CA MET A 1 5.08 13.35 -24.72
C MET A 1 6.39 13.34 -23.95
N LEU A 2 7.53 13.60 -24.57
CA LEU A 2 8.84 13.59 -23.88
C LEU A 2 8.93 14.54 -22.68
N VAL A 3 8.35 15.74 -22.77
CA VAL A 3 8.30 16.71 -21.65
C VAL A 3 7.47 16.20 -20.47
N LEU A 4 6.36 15.49 -20.72
CA LEU A 4 5.53 14.88 -19.68
C LEU A 4 6.23 13.68 -19.03
N CYS A 5 6.91 12.86 -19.82
CA CYS A 5 7.75 11.76 -19.30
C CYS A 5 8.90 12.29 -18.44
N LEU A 6 9.54 13.39 -18.86
CA LEU A 6 10.61 14.03 -18.10
C LEU A 6 10.09 14.60 -16.78
N LEU A 7 8.94 15.30 -16.79
CA LEU A 7 8.28 15.82 -15.59
C LEU A 7 7.88 14.71 -14.61
N ALA A 8 7.47 13.53 -15.10
CA ALA A 8 7.12 12.40 -14.26
C ALA A 8 8.33 11.79 -13.52
N VAL A 9 9.54 11.94 -14.05
CA VAL A 9 10.79 11.44 -13.45
C VAL A 9 11.42 12.47 -12.51
N VAL A 10 11.15 13.75 -12.75
CA VAL A 10 11.67 14.84 -11.92
C VAL A 10 11.03 14.81 -10.53
N ARG A 11 11.79 14.30 -9.54
CA ARG A 11 11.40 14.14 -8.13
C ARG A 11 11.11 15.44 -7.36
N THR A 12 11.24 16.61 -7.98
CA THR A 12 11.12 17.90 -7.27
C THR A 12 9.69 18.35 -7.02
N LEU A 13 8.69 17.74 -7.67
CA LEU A 13 7.29 18.10 -7.45
C LEU A 13 6.71 17.34 -6.26
N ARG A 14 6.17 18.08 -5.28
CA ARG A 14 5.39 17.50 -4.17
C ARG A 14 4.22 16.68 -4.76
N TYR A 15 3.99 15.50 -4.20
CA TYR A 15 2.96 14.56 -4.67
C TYR A 15 1.58 15.21 -4.88
N THR A 16 1.18 16.11 -3.98
CA THR A 16 -0.08 16.85 -4.06
C THR A 16 -0.19 17.78 -5.27
N HIS A 17 0.91 18.43 -5.68
CA HIS A 17 0.95 19.29 -6.86
C HIS A 17 0.96 18.47 -8.14
N TRP A 18 1.74 17.38 -8.13
CA TRP A 18 1.77 16.41 -9.22
C TRP A 18 0.37 15.86 -9.52
N LEU A 19 -0.38 15.45 -8.48
CA LEU A 19 -1.73 14.92 -8.66
C LEU A 19 -2.68 15.95 -9.29
N LYS A 20 -2.65 17.21 -8.84
CA LYS A 20 -3.45 18.30 -9.42
C LYS A 20 -3.10 18.59 -10.87
N PHE A 21 -1.80 18.64 -11.19
CA PHE A 21 -1.36 18.82 -12.57
C PHE A 21 -1.79 17.65 -13.46
N HIS A 22 -1.68 16.42 -12.97
CA HIS A 22 -2.09 15.24 -13.70
C HIS A 22 -3.60 15.21 -13.98
N GLN A 23 -4.42 15.76 -13.07
CA GLN A 23 -5.86 15.90 -13.30
C GLN A 23 -6.19 16.82 -14.49
N VAL A 24 -5.37 17.84 -14.78
CA VAL A 24 -5.55 18.71 -15.96
C VAL A 24 -5.49 17.91 -17.26
N LEU A 25 -4.75 16.80 -17.30
CA LEU A 25 -4.69 15.93 -18.49
C LEU A 25 -6.05 15.31 -18.82
N SER A 26 -6.94 15.13 -17.84
CA SER A 26 -8.31 14.66 -18.11
C SER A 26 -9.12 15.70 -18.88
N ILE A 27 -8.92 17.00 -18.57
CA ILE A 27 -9.57 18.11 -19.29
C ILE A 27 -9.01 18.22 -20.71
N VAL A 28 -7.69 18.14 -20.85
CA VAL A 28 -7.03 18.15 -22.16
C VAL A 28 -7.50 16.96 -23.02
N PHE A 29 -7.60 15.77 -22.43
CA PHE A 29 -8.12 14.58 -23.09
C PHE A 29 -9.54 14.80 -23.61
N LEU A 30 -10.45 15.36 -22.81
CA LEU A 30 -11.81 15.67 -23.24
C LEU A 30 -11.83 16.64 -24.45
N GLY A 31 -11.03 17.69 -24.40
CA GLY A 31 -10.88 18.61 -25.54
C GLY A 31 -10.33 17.92 -26.79
N LEU A 32 -9.35 17.04 -26.63
CA LEU A 32 -8.76 16.31 -27.75
C LEU A 32 -9.73 15.28 -28.36
N THR A 33 -10.52 14.58 -27.53
CA THR A 33 -11.53 13.64 -28.03
C THR A 33 -12.59 14.34 -28.87
N LEU A 34 -13.06 15.53 -28.45
CA LEU A 34 -13.98 16.35 -29.24
C LEU A 34 -13.34 16.79 -30.56
N HIS A 35 -12.08 17.21 -30.52
CA HIS A 35 -11.33 17.59 -31.72
C HIS A 35 -11.19 16.43 -32.71
N CYS A 36 -10.87 15.22 -32.24
CA CYS A 36 -10.77 14.03 -33.07
C CYS A 36 -12.11 13.66 -33.72
N VAL A 37 -13.22 13.70 -32.97
CA VAL A 37 -14.55 13.44 -33.54
C VAL A 37 -14.92 14.49 -34.60
N ARG A 38 -14.53 15.76 -34.40
CA ARG A 38 -14.77 16.84 -35.37
C ARG A 38 -14.00 16.65 -36.69
N LEU A 39 -12.88 15.94 -36.66
CA LEU A 39 -12.06 15.63 -37.84
C LEU A 39 -12.55 14.40 -38.62
N MET A 40 -13.52 13.64 -38.09
CA MET A 40 -14.10 12.50 -38.80
C MET A 40 -14.97 12.97 -39.97
N ASP A 41 -14.83 12.30 -41.11
CA ASP A 41 -15.67 12.52 -42.28
C ASP A 41 -16.97 11.69 -42.20
N THR A 42 -17.97 12.05 -43.00
CA THR A 42 -19.26 11.32 -43.04
C THR A 42 -19.09 9.84 -43.38
N THR A 43 -18.09 9.51 -44.21
CA THR A 43 -17.75 8.13 -44.58
C THR A 43 -17.21 7.32 -43.40
N ASP A 44 -16.51 7.95 -42.45
CA ASP A 44 -15.97 7.24 -41.28
C ASP A 44 -17.09 6.70 -40.39
N PHE A 45 -18.21 7.42 -40.30
CA PHE A 45 -19.40 6.97 -39.56
C PHE A 45 -20.07 5.73 -40.20
N MET A 46 -19.73 5.41 -41.44
CA MET A 46 -20.21 4.20 -42.12
C MET A 46 -19.21 3.04 -42.02
N MET A 47 -17.98 3.30 -41.60
CA MET A 47 -16.94 2.28 -41.45
C MET A 47 -16.88 1.73 -40.03
N SER A 48 -16.61 0.43 -39.88
CA SER A 48 -16.46 -0.23 -38.57
C SER A 48 -15.38 0.44 -37.69
N PHE A 49 -14.35 1.01 -38.30
CA PHE A 49 -13.29 1.72 -37.59
C PHE A 49 -13.79 3.04 -36.96
N GLY A 50 -14.67 3.77 -37.62
CA GLY A 50 -15.26 4.99 -37.05
C GLY A 50 -16.16 4.69 -35.85
N TRP A 51 -16.91 3.59 -35.91
CA TRP A 51 -17.68 3.11 -34.75
C TRP A 51 -16.79 2.72 -33.57
N LEU A 52 -15.69 2.00 -33.82
CA LEU A 52 -14.72 1.65 -32.77
C LEU A 52 -14.14 2.92 -32.12
N ASN A 53 -13.73 3.90 -32.93
CA ASN A 53 -13.20 5.17 -32.45
C ASN A 53 -14.23 5.93 -31.60
N LEU A 54 -15.49 5.97 -32.02
CA LEU A 54 -16.57 6.62 -31.27
C LEU A 54 -16.82 5.93 -29.92
N ILE A 55 -16.85 4.59 -29.89
CA ILE A 55 -17.04 3.82 -28.66
C ILE A 55 -15.90 4.09 -27.67
N ILE A 56 -14.64 4.03 -28.13
CA ILE A 56 -13.48 4.30 -27.29
C ILE A 56 -13.49 5.74 -26.79
N THR A 57 -13.85 6.69 -27.66
CA THR A 57 -13.98 8.11 -27.31
C THR A 57 -15.02 8.30 -26.20
N VAL A 58 -16.23 7.77 -26.37
CA VAL A 58 -17.30 7.88 -25.36
C VAL A 58 -16.88 7.22 -24.04
N ALA A 59 -16.35 5.99 -24.09
CA ALA A 59 -15.89 5.28 -22.91
C ALA A 59 -14.78 6.06 -22.18
N GLY A 60 -13.81 6.57 -22.92
CA GLY A 60 -12.73 7.41 -22.40
C GLY A 60 -13.24 8.71 -21.79
N SER A 61 -14.17 9.40 -22.45
CA SER A 61 -14.76 10.65 -21.94
C SER A 61 -15.53 10.42 -20.65
N VAL A 62 -16.33 9.34 -20.57
CA VAL A 62 -17.02 8.95 -19.33
C VAL A 62 -16.02 8.67 -18.22
N ALA A 63 -14.95 7.92 -18.50
CA ALA A 63 -13.90 7.65 -17.51
C ALA A 63 -13.20 8.94 -17.04
N ALA A 64 -12.87 9.85 -17.95
CA ALA A 64 -12.26 11.15 -17.64
C ALA A 64 -13.17 12.02 -16.75
N LEU A 65 -14.47 12.06 -17.04
CA LEU A 65 -15.45 12.78 -16.22
C LEU A 65 -15.57 12.17 -14.82
N ILE A 66 -15.61 10.83 -14.71
CA ILE A 66 -15.63 10.15 -13.42
C ILE A 66 -14.39 10.50 -12.59
N LEU A 67 -13.20 10.47 -13.20
CA LEU A 67 -11.95 10.82 -12.53
C LEU A 67 -11.88 12.30 -12.11
N LEU A 68 -12.43 13.21 -12.92
CA LEU A 68 -12.42 14.65 -12.65
C LEU A 68 -13.37 15.02 -11.50
N PHE A 69 -14.59 14.45 -11.47
CA PHE A 69 -15.61 14.84 -10.50
C PHE A 69 -15.64 13.98 -9.24
N ARG A 70 -15.47 12.65 -9.38
CA ARG A 70 -15.56 11.72 -8.24
C ARG A 70 -14.18 11.42 -7.66
N GLY A 71 -13.14 11.49 -8.48
CA GLY A 71 -11.80 11.05 -8.12
C GLY A 71 -11.68 9.53 -8.07
N PRO A 72 -10.45 9.00 -8.00
CA PRO A 72 -10.22 7.58 -7.81
C PRO A 72 -10.78 7.12 -6.46
N GLY A 73 -11.29 5.90 -6.41
CA GLY A 73 -11.60 5.23 -5.15
C GLY A 73 -12.79 5.75 -4.35
N ALA A 74 -13.56 6.73 -4.84
CA ALA A 74 -14.66 7.34 -4.07
C ALA A 74 -15.70 6.34 -3.52
N LYS A 75 -15.96 5.24 -4.25
CA LYS A 75 -16.88 4.17 -3.82
C LYS A 75 -16.31 3.27 -2.72
N LEU A 76 -14.99 3.31 -2.52
CA LEU A 76 -14.23 2.51 -1.57
C LEU A 76 -13.86 3.33 -0.32
N ARG A 77 -14.37 4.56 -0.21
CA ARG A 77 -14.11 5.43 0.93
C ARG A 77 -15.04 5.09 2.07
N GLU A 78 -14.47 4.97 3.25
CA GLU A 78 -15.19 4.78 4.49
C GLU A 78 -14.41 5.38 5.66
N GLU A 79 -15.06 5.48 6.80
CA GLU A 79 -14.44 5.98 8.02
C GLU A 79 -14.01 4.81 8.90
N GLY A 80 -12.98 5.06 9.70
CA GLY A 80 -12.56 4.19 10.78
C GLY A 80 -12.23 5.02 12.01
N THR A 81 -12.07 4.35 13.15
CA THR A 81 -11.70 5.00 14.41
C THR A 81 -10.40 4.40 14.91
N ILE A 82 -9.43 5.26 15.25
CA ILE A 82 -8.16 4.82 15.81
C ILE A 82 -8.41 4.33 17.24
N VAL A 83 -8.19 3.04 17.48
CA VAL A 83 -8.34 2.43 18.81
C VAL A 83 -7.02 2.33 19.55
N GLU A 84 -5.90 2.39 18.83
CA GLU A 84 -4.55 2.34 19.38
C GLU A 84 -3.55 3.07 18.47
N THR A 85 -2.70 3.88 19.10
CA THR A 85 -1.50 4.47 18.51
C THR A 85 -0.33 4.16 19.45
N ALA A 86 0.63 3.38 18.98
CA ALA A 86 1.84 3.07 19.73
C ALA A 86 3.08 3.35 18.86
N CYS A 87 4.10 3.96 19.45
CA CYS A 87 5.31 4.35 18.71
C CYS A 87 6.50 3.53 19.18
N GLU A 88 7.12 2.83 18.24
CA GLU A 88 8.31 2.00 18.46
C GLU A 88 9.43 2.44 17.52
N GLY A 89 10.30 3.31 18.05
CA GLY A 89 11.41 3.87 17.27
C GLY A 89 10.92 4.67 16.06
N ALA A 90 11.19 4.16 14.85
CA ALA A 90 10.80 4.80 13.60
C ALA A 90 9.44 4.33 13.06
N THR A 91 8.80 3.35 13.71
CA THR A 91 7.52 2.77 13.27
C THR A 91 6.41 3.18 14.22
N THR A 92 5.25 3.53 13.67
CA THR A 92 4.03 3.72 14.44
C THR A 92 3.10 2.55 14.18
N ARG A 93 2.60 1.92 15.23
CA ARG A 93 1.50 0.96 15.19
C ARG A 93 0.19 1.73 15.26
N TRP A 94 -0.64 1.53 14.25
CA TRP A 94 -2.00 2.06 14.18
C TRP A 94 -2.98 0.91 14.10
N VAL A 95 -3.86 0.82 15.09
CA VAL A 95 -5.01 -0.10 15.03
C VAL A 95 -6.25 0.73 14.78
N VAL A 96 -6.94 0.41 13.69
CA VAL A 96 -8.13 1.12 13.24
C VAL A 96 -9.31 0.18 13.25
N GLU A 97 -10.36 0.55 13.98
CA GLU A 97 -11.65 -0.11 13.95
C GLU A 97 -12.44 0.36 12.72
N THR A 98 -12.83 -0.60 11.88
CA THR A 98 -13.46 -0.30 10.59
C THR A 98 -14.16 -1.53 10.00
N PRO A 99 -15.31 -1.35 9.31
CA PRO A 99 -15.94 -2.42 8.53
C PRO A 99 -15.04 -2.93 7.38
N LEU A 100 -14.01 -2.17 6.98
CA LEU A 100 -13.03 -2.55 5.95
C LEU A 100 -12.35 -3.89 6.25
N SER A 101 -12.17 -4.20 7.54
CA SER A 101 -11.58 -5.46 8.03
C SER A 101 -12.24 -6.71 7.45
N ARG A 102 -13.52 -6.66 7.08
CA ARG A 102 -14.26 -7.77 6.47
C ARG A 102 -13.95 -8.00 4.99
N ARG A 103 -13.39 -6.98 4.31
CA ARG A 103 -13.12 -7.00 2.86
C ARG A 103 -11.65 -7.10 2.53
N VAL A 104 -10.77 -6.62 3.43
CA VAL A 104 -9.33 -6.59 3.19
C VAL A 104 -8.74 -7.99 3.32
N LEU A 105 -7.80 -8.31 2.44
CA LEU A 105 -7.08 -9.59 2.44
C LEU A 105 -5.61 -9.39 2.81
N PRO A 106 -4.96 -10.41 3.40
CA PRO A 106 -3.52 -10.37 3.67
C PRO A 106 -2.70 -10.00 2.42
N GLY A 107 -1.84 -8.99 2.57
CA GLY A 107 -0.99 -8.45 1.50
C GLY A 107 -1.58 -7.23 0.76
N GLN A 108 -2.84 -6.90 0.99
CA GLN A 108 -3.44 -5.68 0.47
C GLN A 108 -3.02 -4.43 1.25
N PHE A 109 -3.26 -3.27 0.65
CA PHE A 109 -3.02 -1.98 1.27
C PHE A 109 -4.29 -1.13 1.23
N VAL A 110 -4.33 -0.12 2.08
CA VAL A 110 -5.42 0.85 2.18
C VAL A 110 -4.81 2.23 2.15
N PHE A 111 -5.53 3.22 1.63
CA PHE A 111 -5.14 4.60 1.91
C PHE A 111 -5.78 5.05 3.21
N ALA A 112 -5.02 5.74 4.05
CA ALA A 112 -5.50 6.35 5.28
C ALA A 112 -5.08 7.82 5.36
N ALA A 113 -5.96 8.66 5.89
CA ALA A 113 -5.72 10.07 6.15
C ALA A 113 -6.41 10.52 7.43
N THR A 114 -5.72 11.32 8.23
CA THR A 114 -6.38 12.15 9.23
C THR A 114 -7.14 13.31 8.58
N GLU A 115 -7.94 14.00 9.37
CA GLU A 115 -8.60 15.23 8.93
C GLU A 115 -7.58 16.25 8.40
N GLY A 116 -7.91 16.93 7.30
CA GLY A 116 -7.05 17.93 6.67
C GLY A 116 -5.90 17.37 5.81
N GLU A 117 -5.56 16.08 5.95
CA GLU A 117 -4.43 15.47 5.26
C GLU A 117 -4.84 14.69 3.99
N PRO A 118 -3.96 14.57 2.98
CA PRO A 118 -4.22 13.74 1.82
C PRO A 118 -4.14 12.25 2.18
N LEU A 119 -4.77 11.42 1.35
CA LEU A 119 -4.76 9.96 1.50
C LEU A 119 -3.36 9.39 1.23
N HIS A 120 -2.82 8.65 2.20
CA HIS A 120 -1.51 8.00 2.11
C HIS A 120 -1.64 6.47 2.12
N PRO A 121 -0.94 5.74 1.24
CA PRO A 121 -1.05 4.29 1.16
C PRO A 121 -0.28 3.61 2.30
N PHE A 122 -0.93 2.68 2.98
CA PHE A 122 -0.34 1.82 4.02
C PHE A 122 -0.72 0.36 3.78
N SER A 123 0.29 -0.51 3.73
CA SER A 123 0.06 -1.96 3.68
C SER A 123 -0.58 -2.42 4.99
N VAL A 124 -1.58 -3.29 4.89
CA VAL A 124 -2.21 -3.89 6.06
C VAL A 124 -1.24 -4.90 6.65
N ALA A 125 -0.91 -4.70 7.91
CA ALA A 125 0.03 -5.51 8.68
C ALA A 125 -0.66 -6.60 9.51
N GLY A 126 -1.95 -6.46 9.78
CA GLY A 126 -2.75 -7.47 10.46
C GLY A 126 -4.25 -7.21 10.32
N ILE A 127 -5.03 -8.28 10.47
CA ILE A 127 -6.48 -8.26 10.28
C ILE A 127 -7.16 -9.04 11.40
N ASP A 128 -7.97 -8.33 12.17
CA ASP A 128 -8.79 -8.90 13.23
C ASP A 128 -10.27 -8.52 13.03
N LYS A 129 -11.18 -9.20 13.75
CA LYS A 129 -12.63 -8.99 13.65
C LYS A 129 -12.99 -7.54 13.96
N GLY A 130 -13.24 -6.76 12.91
CA GLY A 130 -13.60 -5.34 13.03
C GLY A 130 -12.42 -4.38 13.01
N ARG A 131 -11.17 -4.87 12.94
CA ARG A 131 -9.97 -4.03 13.06
C ARG A 131 -8.93 -4.37 12.00
N ILE A 132 -8.21 -3.34 11.55
CA ILE A 132 -7.02 -3.48 10.72
C ILE A 132 -5.83 -2.85 11.46
N MET A 133 -4.66 -3.47 11.31
CA MET A 133 -3.41 -2.93 11.82
C MET A 133 -2.58 -2.39 10.66
N LEU A 134 -2.06 -1.17 10.83
CA LEU A 134 -1.15 -0.49 9.92
C LEU A 134 0.17 -0.21 10.67
N LEU A 135 1.28 -0.26 9.92
CA LEU A 135 2.60 0.07 10.46
C LEU A 135 3.33 1.12 9.60
N PRO A 136 2.89 2.40 9.63
CA PRO A 136 3.63 3.47 8.99
C PRO A 136 5.06 3.58 9.50
N LEU A 137 6.01 3.63 8.57
CA LEU A 137 7.41 3.97 8.86
C LEU A 137 7.63 5.48 8.67
N ARG A 138 8.36 6.11 9.59
CA ARG A 138 8.75 7.53 9.53
C ARG A 138 9.63 7.80 8.31
N LEU A 139 8.99 8.17 7.19
CA LEU A 139 9.62 8.44 5.89
C LEU A 139 9.47 9.90 5.45
N GLY A 140 8.47 10.61 5.98
CA GLY A 140 8.24 12.03 5.72
C GLY A 140 7.32 12.66 6.76
N ASP A 141 7.00 13.93 6.58
CA ASP A 141 6.33 14.80 7.56
C ASP A 141 5.04 14.17 8.11
N TYR A 142 4.14 13.70 7.24
CA TYR A 142 2.90 13.05 7.68
C TYR A 142 3.16 11.84 8.60
N THR A 143 4.05 10.93 8.20
CA THR A 143 4.40 9.74 8.99
C THR A 143 5.26 10.03 10.23
N GLY A 144 5.94 11.18 10.27
CA GLY A 144 6.86 11.54 11.34
C GLY A 144 6.28 12.50 12.38
N GLU A 145 5.32 13.32 11.99
CA GLU A 145 4.78 14.41 12.81
C GLU A 145 3.28 14.26 13.05
N VAL A 146 2.52 13.79 12.06
CA VAL A 146 1.06 13.65 12.22
C VAL A 146 0.71 12.27 12.78
N VAL A 147 1.08 11.22 12.05
CA VAL A 147 0.74 9.81 12.36
C VAL A 147 1.04 9.42 13.82
N PRO A 148 2.23 9.73 14.39
CA PRO A 148 2.57 9.34 15.76
C PRO A 148 1.73 10.06 16.83
N ASN A 149 1.16 11.22 16.51
CA ASN A 149 0.52 12.12 17.47
C ASN A 149 -1.02 12.03 17.44
N VAL A 150 -1.59 11.13 16.64
CA VAL A 150 -3.04 10.98 16.55
C VAL A 150 -3.57 10.21 17.76
N PRO A 151 -4.44 10.82 18.59
CA PRO A 151 -4.95 10.17 19.78
C PRO A 151 -5.99 9.10 19.46
N LYS A 152 -6.16 8.19 20.41
CA LYS A 152 -7.25 7.21 20.41
C LYS A 152 -8.61 7.91 20.34
N GLY A 153 -9.54 7.33 19.60
CA GLY A 153 -10.90 7.84 19.40
C GLY A 153 -11.05 8.76 18.20
N MET A 154 -9.96 9.14 17.53
CA MET A 154 -10.02 9.97 16.33
C MET A 154 -10.52 9.21 15.12
N THR A 155 -11.35 9.88 14.33
CA THR A 155 -11.78 9.39 13.02
C THR A 155 -10.66 9.51 12.01
N VAL A 156 -10.46 8.43 11.25
CA VAL A 156 -9.54 8.37 10.11
C VAL A 156 -10.32 8.03 8.85
N ARG A 157 -10.01 8.71 7.75
CA ARG A 157 -10.58 8.42 6.44
C ARG A 157 -9.80 7.28 5.82
N LEU A 158 -10.50 6.23 5.43
CA LEU A 158 -9.95 5.05 4.77
C LEU A 158 -10.44 4.96 3.32
N GLU A 159 -9.61 4.46 2.44
CA GLU A 159 -9.98 4.13 1.07
C GLU A 159 -9.37 2.79 0.66
N GLY A 160 -10.20 1.81 0.30
CA GLY A 160 -9.72 0.49 -0.12
C GLY A 160 -10.76 -0.63 0.01
N PRO A 161 -10.33 -1.89 -0.06
CA PRO A 161 -8.94 -2.35 -0.10
C PRO A 161 -8.34 -2.30 -1.52
N TRP A 162 -7.03 -2.08 -1.62
CA TRP A 162 -6.29 -2.01 -2.87
C TRP A 162 -5.20 -3.08 -2.96
N GLY A 163 -4.76 -3.37 -4.18
CA GLY A 163 -3.68 -4.30 -4.45
C GLY A 163 -4.13 -5.72 -4.77
N ALA A 164 -3.33 -6.39 -5.60
CA ALA A 164 -3.50 -7.78 -6.00
C ALA A 164 -2.45 -8.71 -5.36
N PHE A 165 -1.62 -8.19 -4.44
CA PHE A 165 -0.65 -8.96 -3.69
C PHE A 165 -1.37 -9.75 -2.60
N ARG A 166 -1.74 -11.00 -2.94
CA ARG A 166 -2.57 -11.85 -2.08
C ARG A 166 -1.77 -13.06 -1.62
N LEU A 167 -2.00 -13.46 -0.38
CA LEU A 167 -1.47 -14.71 0.14
C LEU A 167 -2.05 -15.89 -0.64
N VAL A 168 -1.18 -16.73 -1.19
CA VAL A 168 -1.53 -18.02 -1.77
C VAL A 168 -0.72 -19.08 -1.03
N LEU A 169 -1.39 -19.80 -0.13
CA LEU A 169 -0.79 -20.93 0.57
C LEU A 169 -0.89 -22.18 -0.32
N ASP A 170 0.17 -22.97 -0.31
CA ASP A 170 0.31 -24.25 -1.00
C ASP A 170 0.82 -25.28 0.04
N ASP A 171 0.66 -26.56 -0.25
CA ASP A 171 1.10 -27.66 0.61
C ASP A 171 2.62 -27.91 0.48
N ARG A 172 3.30 -27.15 -0.38
CA ARG A 172 4.75 -27.18 -0.57
C ARG A 172 5.46 -26.11 0.27
N PRO A 173 6.70 -26.36 0.73
CA PRO A 173 7.46 -25.36 1.46
C PRO A 173 7.59 -24.07 0.64
N GLN A 174 7.27 -22.93 1.26
CA GLN A 174 7.34 -21.62 0.60
C GLN A 174 8.44 -20.76 1.22
N THR A 175 9.21 -20.07 0.38
CA THR A 175 10.13 -19.01 0.82
C THR A 175 9.61 -17.67 0.35
N TRP A 176 9.33 -16.79 1.31
CA TRP A 176 8.89 -15.42 1.06
C TRP A 176 10.08 -14.48 1.22
N VAL A 177 10.25 -13.51 0.31
CA VAL A 177 11.34 -12.53 0.37
C VAL A 177 10.75 -11.13 0.48
N ALA A 178 11.04 -10.44 1.58
CA ALA A 178 10.45 -9.15 1.92
C ALA A 178 11.48 -8.01 1.81
N GLY A 179 11.19 -7.04 0.93
CA GLY A 179 11.83 -5.70 0.92
C GLY A 179 11.08 -4.66 1.76
N GLY A 180 10.01 -5.10 2.44
CA GLY A 180 9.16 -4.35 3.36
C GLY A 180 8.25 -5.34 4.07
N ILE A 181 8.08 -5.21 5.38
CA ILE A 181 7.62 -6.32 6.23
C ILE A 181 6.08 -6.33 6.40
N ALA A 182 5.42 -5.17 6.34
CA ALA A 182 3.99 -5.01 6.63
C ALA A 182 3.07 -6.06 5.95
N PRO A 183 3.05 -6.23 4.61
CA PRO A 183 2.14 -7.20 3.99
C PRO A 183 2.44 -8.64 4.39
N PHE A 184 3.71 -8.96 4.68
CA PHE A 184 4.12 -10.30 5.10
C PHE A 184 3.75 -10.62 6.55
N MET A 185 3.59 -9.62 7.43
CA MET A 185 3.02 -9.84 8.76
C MET A 185 1.56 -10.29 8.67
N ALA A 186 0.76 -9.66 7.80
CA ALA A 186 -0.60 -10.12 7.58
C ALA A 186 -0.64 -11.53 6.98
N TRP A 187 0.35 -11.89 6.15
CA TRP A 187 0.48 -13.24 5.61
C TRP A 187 0.83 -14.26 6.69
N LEU A 188 1.79 -13.95 7.57
CA LEU A 188 2.17 -14.81 8.69
C LEU A 188 1.00 -15.01 9.66
N GLU A 189 0.27 -13.94 9.98
CA GLU A 189 -0.92 -14.01 10.82
C GLU A 189 -1.99 -14.91 10.20
N ALA A 190 -2.22 -14.79 8.89
CA ALA A 190 -3.19 -15.63 8.18
C ALA A 190 -2.74 -17.09 8.05
N ALA A 191 -1.44 -17.33 7.83
CA ALA A 191 -0.86 -18.67 7.79
C ALA A 191 -0.99 -19.37 9.15
N ALA A 192 -0.70 -18.67 10.26
CA ALA A 192 -0.82 -19.19 11.62
C ALA A 192 -2.27 -19.54 12.00
N LYS A 193 -3.27 -18.84 11.42
CA LYS A 193 -4.70 -19.14 11.62
C LYS A 193 -5.18 -20.36 10.82
N THR A 194 -4.37 -20.94 9.94
CA THR A 194 -4.77 -22.09 9.12
C THR A 194 -4.22 -23.40 9.72
N PRO A 195 -5.05 -24.45 9.89
CA PRO A 195 -4.63 -25.72 10.52
C PRO A 195 -3.45 -26.44 9.84
N HIS A 196 -2.75 -27.21 10.68
CA HIS A 196 -1.36 -27.70 10.63
C HIS A 196 -0.92 -28.68 9.51
N GLU A 197 -1.65 -28.86 8.41
CA GLU A 197 -1.30 -29.87 7.38
C GLU A 197 -0.35 -29.37 6.28
N ARG A 198 0.13 -28.12 6.37
CA ARG A 198 0.88 -27.48 5.28
C ARG A 198 2.38 -27.44 5.55
N ALA A 199 3.17 -27.59 4.49
CA ALA A 199 4.62 -27.47 4.58
C ALA A 199 5.06 -26.09 5.09
N GLY A 200 6.17 -26.06 5.83
CA GLY A 200 6.67 -24.88 6.51
C GLY A 200 6.90 -23.67 5.59
N VAL A 201 6.60 -22.48 6.11
CA VAL A 201 6.86 -21.20 5.47
C VAL A 201 8.12 -20.57 6.07
N THR A 202 9.04 -20.12 5.21
CA THR A 202 10.22 -19.36 5.61
C THR A 202 10.12 -17.93 5.09
N LEU A 203 10.13 -16.94 5.97
CA LEU A 203 10.24 -15.52 5.61
C LEU A 203 11.71 -15.06 5.67
N ARG A 204 12.22 -14.53 4.57
CA ARG A 204 13.53 -13.87 4.47
C ARG A 204 13.34 -12.37 4.32
N ILE A 205 13.90 -11.60 5.23
CA ILE A 205 13.82 -10.14 5.25
C ILE A 205 15.11 -9.57 4.66
N PHE A 206 14.98 -8.66 3.70
CA PHE A 206 16.11 -7.94 3.11
C PHE A 206 16.06 -6.49 3.56
N GLU A 207 16.92 -6.10 4.51
CA GLU A 207 16.98 -4.74 5.02
C GLU A 207 17.98 -3.90 4.22
N SER A 208 17.51 -2.84 3.57
CA SER A 208 18.34 -1.99 2.69
C SER A 208 19.23 -0.99 3.42
N ARG A 209 19.52 -1.17 4.72
CA ARG A 209 20.56 -0.40 5.42
C ARG A 209 21.97 -0.95 5.16
N ILE A 210 22.24 -1.35 3.91
CA ILE A 210 23.61 -1.56 3.42
C ILE A 210 24.11 -0.20 2.92
N ARG A 211 24.61 0.63 3.84
CA ARG A 211 25.54 1.70 3.49
C ARG A 211 26.94 1.18 3.81
N ARG A 212 27.60 0.63 2.78
CA ARG A 212 29.02 0.18 2.75
C ARG A 212 29.49 -0.62 3.97
N ALA A 213 29.27 -1.92 3.96
CA ALA A 213 30.13 -2.84 4.69
C ALA A 213 30.52 -3.96 3.73
N THR A 214 31.81 -4.24 3.62
CA THR A 214 32.30 -5.38 2.86
C THR A 214 32.02 -6.68 3.62
N PRO A 215 31.88 -7.83 2.93
CA PRO A 215 31.60 -9.12 3.59
C PRO A 215 32.57 -9.50 4.71
N ALA A 216 33.80 -8.98 4.68
CA ALA A 216 34.82 -9.20 5.71
C ALA A 216 34.55 -8.40 7.01
N GLU A 217 33.94 -7.22 6.92
CA GLU A 217 33.60 -6.40 8.09
C GLU A 217 32.38 -6.97 8.84
N LEU A 218 31.48 -7.65 8.13
CA LEU A 218 30.29 -8.27 8.73
C LEU A 218 30.61 -9.53 9.57
N LEU A 219 31.76 -10.16 9.34
CA LEU A 219 32.22 -11.35 10.06
C LEU A 219 33.16 -11.02 11.22
N ALA A 220 33.66 -9.79 11.30
CA ALA A 220 34.64 -9.38 12.31
C ALA A 220 34.01 -8.76 13.57
N ASP A 221 32.75 -8.32 13.54
CA ASP A 221 32.16 -7.54 14.63
C ASP A 221 31.06 -8.28 15.41
N SER A 222 31.48 -8.89 16.51
CA SER A 222 30.71 -9.17 17.72
C SER A 222 31.65 -8.82 18.88
N PRO A 223 31.27 -8.10 19.97
CA PRO A 223 29.97 -8.09 20.63
C PRO A 223 29.66 -6.72 21.31
N ALA A 224 29.26 -5.69 20.57
CA ALA A 224 28.84 -4.42 21.20
C ALA A 224 27.77 -3.71 20.37
N CYS A 225 26.84 -3.05 21.06
CA CYS A 225 25.79 -2.17 20.51
C CYS A 225 24.49 -2.81 20.02
N GLY A 226 23.59 -3.10 20.98
CA GLY A 226 22.29 -2.41 21.09
C GLY A 226 21.16 -2.70 20.08
N LEU A 227 21.44 -2.94 18.81
CA LEU A 227 20.41 -3.03 17.76
C LEU A 227 19.62 -4.34 17.80
N ARG A 228 20.24 -5.41 18.29
CA ARG A 228 19.56 -6.69 18.55
C ARG A 228 18.51 -6.61 19.68
N LYS A 229 18.56 -5.62 20.58
CA LYS A 229 17.63 -5.50 21.72
C LYS A 229 16.38 -4.68 21.38
N ALA A 230 16.50 -3.61 20.60
CA ALA A 230 15.34 -2.79 20.21
C ALA A 230 14.31 -3.60 19.40
N TRP A 231 14.79 -4.50 18.53
CA TRP A 231 13.94 -5.38 17.73
C TRP A 231 13.55 -6.67 18.43
N ARG A 232 14.37 -7.16 19.38
CA ARG A 232 13.89 -8.16 20.33
C ARG A 232 12.75 -7.59 21.15
N GLY A 233 12.73 -6.33 21.57
CA GLY A 233 11.59 -5.76 22.29
C GLY A 233 10.29 -5.71 21.47
N ALA A 234 10.36 -5.30 20.19
CA ALA A 234 9.19 -5.27 19.30
C ALA A 234 8.71 -6.68 18.88
N LEU A 235 9.64 -7.62 18.73
CA LEU A 235 9.32 -9.03 18.51
C LEU A 235 8.86 -9.69 19.82
N GLU A 236 9.53 -9.55 20.95
CA GLU A 236 9.20 -10.11 22.30
C GLU A 236 7.89 -9.55 22.84
N ALA A 237 7.55 -8.29 22.59
CA ALA A 237 6.21 -7.75 22.89
C ALA A 237 5.11 -8.44 22.04
N PHE A 238 5.48 -9.04 20.91
CA PHE A 238 4.61 -9.83 20.04
C PHE A 238 4.83 -11.37 20.19
N MET A 239 5.90 -11.79 20.86
CA MET A 239 6.47 -13.15 20.91
C MET A 239 6.62 -13.68 22.33
N MET A 240 5.79 -13.20 23.27
CA MET A 240 5.72 -13.77 24.62
C MET A 240 5.06 -15.16 24.68
N GLU A 241 4.81 -15.82 23.54
CA GLU A 241 4.77 -17.29 23.44
C GLU A 241 5.41 -17.76 22.11
N GLU A 242 6.59 -18.38 22.25
CA GLU A 242 7.23 -19.40 21.40
C GLU A 242 7.68 -19.14 19.93
N PHE A 243 8.85 -19.73 19.65
CA PHE A 243 9.51 -19.96 18.36
C PHE A 243 8.55 -20.18 17.18
N LEU A 244 8.70 -19.45 16.07
CA LEU A 244 8.02 -19.78 14.81
C LEU A 244 8.98 -20.43 13.79
N GLN A 245 9.41 -21.63 14.12
CA GLN A 245 9.34 -22.74 13.16
C GLN A 245 7.92 -23.31 13.30
N VAL A 246 7.03 -23.02 12.35
CA VAL A 246 5.78 -23.78 12.26
C VAL A 246 6.13 -25.11 11.58
N GLY A 247 6.54 -26.09 12.40
CA GLY A 247 6.59 -27.51 12.06
C GLY A 247 7.73 -27.98 11.15
N GLY A 248 8.64 -28.76 11.74
CA GLY A 248 9.71 -29.47 11.04
C GLY A 248 10.59 -30.29 11.99
N ALA A 249 9.98 -31.06 12.90
CA ALA A 249 10.65 -32.17 13.59
C ALA A 249 9.95 -33.46 13.18
N GLY A 250 10.67 -34.30 12.43
CA GLY A 250 10.22 -35.54 11.82
C GLY A 250 11.11 -35.88 10.66
#